data_AF-A0A080M4R1-F1
#
_entry.id   AF-A0A080M4R1-F1
#
_cell.length_a   1.000
_cell.length_b   1.000
_cell.length_c   1.000
_cell.angle_alpha   90.00
_cell.angle_beta   90.00
_cell.angle_gamma   90.00
#
_symmetry.space_group_name_H-M   'P 1'
#
loop_
_entity.id
_entity.type
_entity.pdbx_description
1 polymer ?
#
loop_
_entity_poly.entity_id
_entity_poly.type
_entity_poly.pdbx_seq_one_letter_code
_entity_poly.pdbx_strand_id
1 'polypeptide(L)' 'MYKEGDKVEAMIINVDRKTRSISLSIKAREQAEQQEAMQKFSADSSASSGTTNLGALLKAKLNNPN' A
#
# COMPACT_ATOMS: atom_id res chain seq x y z
N MET A 1 2.98 6.91 -22.26
CA MET A 1 2.12 8.08 -22.57
C MET A 1 0.80 7.53 -23.08
N TYR A 2 -0.32 7.87 -22.42
CA TYR A 2 -1.65 7.39 -22.80
C TYR A 2 -2.22 8.23 -23.95
N LYS A 3 -2.95 7.59 -24.86
CA LYS A 3 -3.66 8.25 -25.97
C LYS A 3 -5.16 8.34 -25.68
N GLU A 4 -5.82 9.24 -26.39
CA GLU A 4 -7.28 9.34 -26.36
C GLU A 4 -7.89 8.04 -26.90
N GLY A 5 -8.82 7.46 -26.14
CA GLY A 5 -9.44 6.15 -26.45
C GLY A 5 -8.86 4.97 -25.66
N ASP A 6 -7.74 5.14 -24.97
CA ASP A 6 -7.15 4.09 -24.15
C ASP A 6 -7.98 3.84 -22.88
N LYS A 7 -8.28 2.57 -22.60
CA LYS A 7 -8.86 2.16 -21.33
C LYS A 7 -7.74 2.11 -20.29
N VAL A 8 -7.83 2.98 -19.29
CA VAL A 8 -6.88 3.01 -18.17
C VAL A 8 -7.62 2.76 -16.87
N GLU A 9 -6.99 2.01 -15.97
CA GLU A 9 -7.48 1.85 -14.62
C GLU A 9 -6.87 2.92 -13.71
N ALA A 10 -7.71 3.65 -13.00
CA ALA A 10 -7.31 4.72 -12.10
C ALA A 10 -8.08 4.63 -10.78
N MET A 11 -7.52 5.22 -9.73
CA MET A 11 -8.18 5.35 -8.44
C MET A 11 -8.88 6.70 -8.35
N ILE A 12 -10.05 6.74 -7.70
CA ILE A 12 -10.77 7.99 -7.42
C ILE A 12 -10.08 8.68 -6.26
N ILE A 13 -9.60 9.90 -6.49
CA ILE A 13 -8.99 10.74 -5.45
C ILE A 13 -10.04 11.66 -4.83
N ASN A 14 -10.93 12.22 -5.63
CA ASN A 14 -11.91 13.18 -5.14
C ASN A 14 -13.17 13.16 -6.00
N VAL A 15 -14.32 13.44 -5.38
CA VAL A 15 -15.61 13.59 -6.03
C VAL A 15 -16.21 14.93 -5.58
N ASP A 16 -16.23 15.90 -6.48
CA ASP A 16 -16.93 17.15 -6.24
C ASP A 16 -18.38 17.03 -6.69
N ARG A 17 -19.28 16.96 -5.71
CA ARG A 17 -20.73 16.81 -5.95
C ARG A 17 -21.39 18.07 -6.48
N LYS A 18 -20.81 19.26 -6.28
CA LYS A 18 -21.39 20.53 -6.79
C LYS A 18 -21.22 20.62 -8.30
N THR A 19 -20.01 20.35 -8.79
CA THR A 19 -19.69 20.39 -10.21
C THR A 19 -19.90 19.06 -10.92
N ARG A 20 -20.16 17.98 -10.14
CA ARG A 20 -20.21 16.59 -10.62
C ARG A 20 -18.91 16.15 -11.30
N SER A 21 -17.78 16.71 -10.86
CA SER A 21 -16.46 16.36 -11.36
C SER A 21 -15.81 15.28 -10.48
N ILE A 22 -15.03 14.41 -11.11
CA ILE A 22 -14.32 13.32 -10.44
C ILE A 22 -12.84 13.44 -10.79
N SER A 23 -12.00 13.54 -9.77
CA SER A 23 -10.55 13.54 -9.92
C SER A 23 -10.03 12.11 -9.81
N LEU A 24 -9.35 11.65 -10.86
CA LEU A 24 -8.81 10.29 -10.97
C LEU A 24 -7.27 10.34 -11.01
N SER A 25 -6.62 9.30 -10.49
CA SER A 25 -5.16 9.16 -10.56
C SER A 25 -4.72 7.72 -10.74
N ILE A 26 -3.88 7.51 -11.76
CA ILE A 26 -3.26 6.22 -12.06
C ILE A 26 -2.13 5.94 -11.05
N LYS A 27 -1.36 6.97 -10.67
CA LYS A 27 -0.26 6.84 -9.71
C LYS A 27 -0.75 6.40 -8.33
N ALA A 28 -1.92 6.90 -7.91
CA ALA A 28 -2.51 6.52 -6.63
C ALA A 28 -2.92 5.04 -6.62
N ARG A 29 -3.44 4.52 -7.76
CA ARG A 29 -3.74 3.10 -7.92
C ARG A 29 -2.47 2.25 -7.75
N GLU A 30 -1.40 2.61 -8.44
CA GLU A 30 -0.12 1.90 -8.36
C GLU A 30 0.46 1.91 -6.94
N GLN A 31 0.40 3.05 -6.24
CA GLN A 31 0.83 3.14 -4.85
C GLN A 31 -0.02 2.30 -3.89
N ALA A 32 -1.34 2.28 -4.07
CA ALA A 32 -2.23 1.46 -3.25
C ALA A 32 -1.96 -0.03 -3.47
N GLU A 33 -1.81 -0.46 -4.72
CA GLU A 33 -1.48 -1.84 -5.07
C GLU A 33 -0.11 -2.26 -4.51
N GLN A 34 0.89 -1.38 -4.61
CA GLN A 34 2.21 -1.61 -3.99
C GLN A 34 2.12 -1.71 -2.46
N GLN A 35 1.34 -0.85 -1.80
CA GLN A 35 1.15 -0.91 -0.35
C GLN A 35 0.44 -2.20 0.07
N GLU A 36 -0.60 -2.61 -0.65
CA GLU A 36 -1.29 -3.87 -0.37
C GLU A 36 -0.38 -5.08 -0.61
N ALA A 37 0.41 -5.08 -1.69
CA ALA A 37 1.39 -6.12 -1.97
C ALA A 37 2.47 -6.20 -0.89
N MET A 38 2.99 -5.06 -0.41
CA MET A 38 3.93 -5.01 0.70
C MET A 38 3.32 -5.51 2.02
N GLN A 39 2.06 -5.18 2.29
CA GLN A 39 1.36 -5.67 3.48
C GLN A 39 1.16 -7.19 3.43
N LYS A 40 0.73 -7.73 2.29
CA LYS A 40 0.58 -9.18 2.06
C LYS A 40 1.93 -9.90 2.18
N PHE A 41 2.99 -9.35 1.57
CA PHE A 41 4.34 -9.91 1.68
C PHE A 41 4.89 -9.87 3.12
N SER A 42 4.61 -8.80 3.87
CA SER A 42 4.99 -8.69 5.28
C SER A 42 4.23 -9.70 6.15
N ALA A 43 2.94 -9.90 5.88
CA ALA A 43 2.10 -10.90 6.56
C ALA A 43 2.58 -12.34 6.27
N ASP A 44 2.95 -12.64 5.03
CA ASP A 44 3.43 -13.97 4.64
C ASP A 44 4.87 -14.24 5.15
N SER A 45 5.71 -13.20 5.18
CA SER A 45 7.03 -13.24 5.83
C SER A 45 6.94 -13.47 7.34
N SER A 46 5.86 -13.01 7.99
CA SER A 46 5.58 -13.31 9.40
C SER A 46 5.06 -14.72 9.64
N ALA A 47 4.54 -15.41 8.61
CA ALA A 47 4.12 -16.81 8.70
C ALA A 47 5.27 -17.78 8.37
N SER A 48 6.21 -17.39 7.49
CA SER A 48 7.31 -18.26 7.02
C SER A 48 8.66 -18.08 7.75
N SER A 49 8.83 -17.07 8.60
CA SER A 49 10.10 -16.88 9.33
C SER A 49 10.06 -17.59 10.69
N GLY A 50 10.52 -18.83 10.73
CA GLY A 50 10.86 -19.57 11.95
C GLY A 50 11.99 -18.92 12.76
N THR A 51 11.75 -17.75 13.34
CA THR A 51 12.67 -17.03 14.24
C THR A 51 11.98 -16.55 15.53
N THR A 52 10.91 -17.23 15.95
CA THR A 52 10.03 -16.92 17.10
C THR A 52 10.74 -16.53 18.39
N ASN A 53 12.01 -16.90 18.62
CA ASN A 53 12.71 -16.53 19.85
C ASN A 53 13.67 -15.33 19.71
N LEU A 54 14.28 -15.10 18.55
CA LEU A 54 15.33 -14.07 18.41
C LEU A 54 14.79 -12.76 17.84
N GLY A 55 13.82 -12.82 16.93
CA GLY A 55 13.18 -11.64 16.34
C GLY A 55 12.30 -10.88 17.33
N ALA A 56 11.59 -11.60 18.20
CA ALA A 56 10.74 -11.01 19.25
C ALA A 56 11.58 -10.26 20.30
N LEU A 57 12.73 -10.81 20.71
CA LEU A 57 13.62 -10.20 21.69
C LEU A 57 14.32 -8.94 21.14
N LEU A 58 14.72 -8.94 19.86
CA LEU A 58 15.30 -7.75 19.23
C LEU A 58 14.30 -6.60 19.12
N LYS A 59 13.05 -6.89 18.73
CA LYS A 59 12.00 -5.87 18.66
C LYS A 59 11.64 -5.31 20.04
N ALA A 60 11.64 -6.16 21.08
CA ALA A 60 11.43 -5.71 22.46
C ALA A 60 12.55 -4.78 22.95
N LYS A 61 13.83 -5.07 22.63
CA LYS A 61 14.95 -4.17 22.98
C LYS A 61 14.95 -2.88 22.17
N LEU A 62 14.65 -2.94 20.87
CA LEU A 62 14.64 -1.74 20.02
C LEU A 62 13.51 -0.78 20.40
N ASN A 63 12.39 -1.30 20.92
CA ASN A 63 11.26 -0.50 21.39
C ASN A 63 11.39 -0.05 22.86
N ASN A 64 12.56 -0.20 23.49
CA ASN A 64 12.87 0.41 24.79
C ASN A 64 13.85 1.57 24.60
N PRO A 65 13.36 2.77 24.19
CA PRO A 65 14.14 3.99 24.26
C PRO A 65 14.35 4.33 25.75
N ASN A 66 15.61 4.46 26.16
CA ASN A 66 15.95 5.31 27.31
C ASN A 66 15.99 6.76 26.84
#